data_AF-A0AAN6WZ28-F1
#
_entry.id   AF-A0AAN6WZ28-F1
#
_cell.length_a   1.000
_cell.length_b   1.000
_cell.length_c   1.000
_cell.angle_alpha   90.00
_cell.angle_beta   90.00
_cell.angle_gamma   90.00
#
_symmetry.space_group_name_H-M   'P 1'
#
loop_
_entity.id
_entity.type
_entity.pdbx_description
1 polymer ?
#
loop_
_entity_poly.entity_id
_entity_poly.type
_entity_poly.pdbx_seq_one_letter_code
_entity_poly.pdbx_strand_id
1 'polypeptide(L)'
;MAFSHTPTRATLLWLLISLPLVAWDAGYVFLRPHSMPGGSLHWPLWVPYALYGEVDHVYGWKSWNAGDGFNGAQSSLNVIETLMYLYYALTWYQNKDASGTVRGKKAATAALVGYTAAVMTVSKTVLYWLNEYHSGFDNIGHNNWFRLFFLWVIPNAAWLIFPTVTLIWGISEEFVNALAGSSAADAKTK
;
A
#
# COMPACT_ATOMS: atom_id res chain seq x y z
N MET A 1 18.47 -16.75 20.03
CA MET A 1 19.08 -15.93 18.94
C MET A 1 18.33 -14.61 18.86
N ALA A 2 19.02 -13.50 18.61
CA ALA A 2 18.35 -12.21 18.41
C ALA A 2 17.68 -12.19 17.02
N PHE A 3 16.43 -11.72 16.93
CA PHE A 3 15.68 -11.57 15.67
C PHE A 3 16.51 -10.80 14.63
N SER A 4 16.44 -11.20 13.36
CA SER A 4 17.12 -10.52 12.26
C SER A 4 16.21 -10.43 11.05
N HIS A 5 16.31 -9.32 10.33
CA HIS A 5 15.48 -9.05 9.16
C HIS A 5 16.33 -8.48 8.03
N THR A 6 16.10 -9.00 6.82
CA THR A 6 16.74 -8.53 5.59
C THR A 6 15.68 -8.40 4.50
N PRO A 7 15.29 -7.17 4.11
CA PRO A 7 14.32 -6.95 3.05
C PRO A 7 14.80 -7.59 1.74
N THR A 8 13.89 -8.25 1.04
CA THR A 8 14.18 -8.79 -0.29
C THR A 8 14.34 -7.65 -1.30
N ARG A 9 15.03 -7.90 -2.41
CA ARG A 9 15.09 -6.92 -3.53
C ARG A 9 13.70 -6.55 -4.05
N ALA A 10 12.78 -7.51 -4.07
CA ALA A 10 11.39 -7.28 -4.45
C ALA A 10 10.68 -6.33 -3.47
N THR A 11 10.92 -6.46 -2.16
CA THR A 11 10.40 -5.53 -1.15
C THR A 11 10.94 -4.12 -1.37
N LEU A 12 12.24 -3.98 -1.60
CA LEU A 12 12.86 -2.67 -1.84
C LEU A 12 12.35 -2.02 -3.12
N LEU A 13 12.18 -2.79 -4.20
CA LEU A 13 11.60 -2.33 -5.45
C LEU A 13 10.14 -1.91 -5.27
N TRP A 14 9.36 -2.71 -4.54
CA TRP A 14 7.98 -2.38 -4.20
C TRP A 14 7.90 -1.03 -3.48
N LEU A 15 8.71 -0.81 -2.44
CA LEU A 15 8.74 0.45 -1.70
C LEU A 15 9.18 1.64 -2.56
N LEU A 16 10.16 1.44 -3.43
CA LEU A 16 10.64 2.47 -4.35
C LEU A 16 9.54 2.95 -5.30
N ILE A 17 8.65 2.05 -5.72
CA ILE A 17 7.55 2.36 -6.65
C ILE A 17 6.31 2.85 -5.89
N SER A 18 5.93 2.16 -4.81
CA SER A 18 4.67 2.41 -4.12
C SER A 18 4.69 3.73 -3.36
N LEU A 19 5.79 4.08 -2.68
CA LEU A 19 5.85 5.31 -1.88
C LEU A 19 5.62 6.58 -2.73
N PRO A 20 6.33 6.81 -3.86
CA PRO A 20 6.03 7.95 -4.72
C PRO A 20 4.63 7.90 -5.32
N LEU A 21 4.17 6.72 -5.75
CA LEU A 21 2.88 6.57 -6.42
C LEU A 21 1.71 6.85 -5.48
N VAL A 22 1.78 6.36 -4.24
CA VAL A 22 0.76 6.59 -3.21
C VAL A 22 0.80 8.03 -2.69
N ALA A 23 2.00 8.63 -2.57
CA ALA A 23 2.12 10.05 -2.24
C ALA A 23 1.54 10.94 -3.35
N TRP A 24 1.76 10.56 -4.61
CA TRP A 24 1.16 11.21 -5.77
C TRP A 24 -0.38 11.07 -5.69
N ASP A 25 -0.91 9.86 -5.49
CA ASP A 25 -2.35 9.64 -5.34
C ASP A 25 -3.02 10.43 -4.21
N ALA A 26 -2.44 10.41 -3.02
CA ALA A 26 -2.95 11.19 -1.89
C ALA A 26 -2.89 12.71 -2.18
N GLY A 27 -1.84 13.17 -2.86
CA GLY A 27 -1.72 14.55 -3.33
C GLY A 27 -2.84 14.92 -4.30
N TYR A 28 -3.15 14.06 -5.26
CA TYR A 28 -4.28 14.27 -6.17
C TYR A 28 -5.58 14.44 -5.39
N VAL A 29 -5.87 13.53 -4.45
CA VAL A 29 -7.15 13.51 -3.72
C VAL A 29 -7.32 14.70 -2.79
N PHE A 30 -6.29 15.05 -2.00
CA PHE A 30 -6.39 16.16 -1.06
C PHE A 30 -6.35 17.54 -1.69
N LEU A 31 -5.79 17.66 -2.89
CA LEU A 31 -5.75 18.93 -3.63
C LEU A 31 -6.99 19.14 -4.53
N ARG A 32 -8.00 18.27 -4.46
CA ARG A 32 -9.26 18.48 -5.21
C ARG A 32 -9.97 19.74 -4.69
N PRO A 33 -10.59 20.54 -5.58
CA PRO A 33 -10.73 20.30 -7.02
C PRO A 33 -9.56 20.85 -7.87
N HIS A 34 -8.56 21.51 -7.28
CA HIS A 34 -7.46 22.15 -8.01
C HIS A 34 -6.60 21.15 -8.80
N SER A 35 -6.49 19.91 -8.32
CA SER A 35 -5.80 18.81 -9.01
C SER A 35 -6.64 18.13 -10.11
N MET A 36 -7.97 18.31 -10.12
CA MET A 36 -8.88 17.66 -11.07
C MET A 36 -8.86 18.32 -12.45
N PRO A 37 -9.31 17.65 -13.53
CA PRO A 37 -9.41 18.26 -14.85
C PRO A 37 -10.14 19.60 -14.82
N GLY A 38 -9.49 20.65 -15.33
CA GLY A 38 -9.95 22.05 -15.28
C GLY A 38 -9.44 22.85 -14.07
N GLY A 39 -8.81 22.21 -13.08
CA GLY A 39 -8.19 22.85 -11.94
C GLY A 39 -6.80 23.43 -12.23
N SER A 40 -6.39 24.43 -11.43
CA SER A 40 -5.14 25.17 -11.61
C SER A 40 -3.85 24.36 -11.39
N LEU A 41 -3.93 23.25 -10.65
CA LEU A 41 -2.79 22.36 -10.37
C LEU A 41 -2.80 21.10 -11.24
N HIS A 42 -3.82 20.91 -12.09
CA HIS A 42 -3.98 19.70 -12.87
C HIS A 42 -2.80 19.46 -13.84
N TRP A 43 -2.39 20.51 -14.55
CA TRP A 43 -1.19 20.51 -15.37
C TRP A 43 0.04 20.93 -14.55
N PRO A 44 1.20 20.27 -14.68
CA PRO A 44 1.47 19.07 -15.48
C PRO A 44 1.30 17.75 -14.72
N LEU A 45 1.21 17.80 -13.39
CA LEU A 45 1.45 16.62 -12.54
C LEU A 45 0.28 15.64 -12.49
N TRP A 46 -0.96 16.09 -12.64
CA TRP A 46 -2.16 15.27 -12.42
C TRP A 46 -2.91 14.88 -13.70
N VAL A 47 -2.32 15.17 -14.86
CA VAL A 47 -2.94 14.90 -16.17
C VAL A 47 -3.42 13.47 -16.36
N PRO A 48 -2.68 12.42 -15.92
CA PRO A 48 -3.16 11.05 -16.07
C PRO A 48 -4.47 10.77 -15.32
N TYR A 49 -4.76 11.54 -14.26
CA TYR A 49 -6.02 11.39 -13.51
C TYR A 49 -7.25 11.85 -14.29
N ALA A 50 -7.10 12.55 -15.42
CA ALA A 50 -8.23 12.80 -16.32
C ALA A 50 -8.77 11.47 -16.86
N LEU A 51 -7.90 10.63 -17.44
CA LEU A 51 -8.28 9.31 -17.93
C LEU A 51 -8.71 8.39 -16.78
N TYR A 52 -8.00 8.45 -15.65
CA TYR A 52 -8.32 7.61 -14.50
C TYR A 52 -9.69 7.93 -13.92
N GLY A 53 -10.04 9.21 -13.78
CA GLY A 53 -11.35 9.67 -13.31
C GLY A 53 -12.51 9.37 -14.27
N GLU A 54 -12.24 9.09 -15.55
CA GLU A 54 -13.24 8.57 -16.50
C GLU A 54 -13.40 7.04 -16.42
N VAL A 55 -12.34 6.31 -16.04
CA VAL A 55 -12.43 4.85 -15.82
C VAL A 55 -13.11 4.59 -14.49
N ASP A 56 -12.64 5.25 -13.45
CA ASP A 56 -13.14 5.10 -12.10
C ASP A 56 -13.65 6.43 -11.58
N HIS A 57 -14.96 6.53 -11.51
CA HIS A 57 -15.62 7.75 -11.08
C HIS A 57 -15.37 8.12 -9.62
N VAL A 58 -14.80 7.23 -8.78
CA VAL A 58 -14.28 7.57 -7.44
C VAL A 58 -13.21 8.66 -7.52
N TYR A 59 -12.48 8.75 -8.64
CA TYR A 59 -11.50 9.82 -8.89
C TYR A 59 -12.07 11.04 -9.62
N GLY A 60 -13.29 10.93 -10.17
CA GLY A 60 -13.88 11.93 -11.05
C GLY A 60 -14.80 12.93 -10.36
N TRP A 61 -15.36 13.83 -11.17
CA TRP A 61 -16.33 14.84 -10.75
C TRP A 61 -17.62 14.25 -10.16
N LYS A 62 -18.00 13.03 -10.56
CA LYS A 62 -19.17 12.33 -10.02
C LYS A 62 -19.07 12.15 -8.51
N SER A 63 -18.00 11.50 -8.03
CA SER A 63 -17.77 11.25 -6.59
C SER A 63 -17.55 12.55 -5.83
N TRP A 64 -16.79 13.51 -6.40
CA TRP A 64 -16.59 14.83 -5.78
C TRP A 64 -17.89 15.61 -5.56
N ASN A 65 -18.72 15.74 -6.60
CA ASN A 65 -19.98 16.48 -6.52
C ASN A 65 -21.02 15.79 -5.62
N ALA A 66 -20.95 14.46 -5.51
CA ALA A 66 -21.79 13.68 -4.60
C ALA A 66 -21.36 13.80 -3.13
N GLY A 67 -20.19 14.39 -2.84
CA GLY A 67 -19.64 14.45 -1.49
C GLY A 67 -19.27 13.07 -0.93
N ASP A 68 -18.89 12.13 -1.81
CA ASP A 68 -18.54 10.77 -1.42
C ASP A 68 -17.19 10.75 -0.67
N GLY A 69 -17.25 10.33 0.60
CA GLY A 69 -16.11 10.30 1.50
C GLY A 69 -15.14 9.14 1.27
N PHE A 70 -15.49 8.16 0.44
CA PHE A 70 -14.70 6.93 0.30
C PHE A 70 -13.25 7.20 -0.17
N ASN A 71 -13.07 7.98 -1.24
CA ASN A 71 -11.73 8.26 -1.77
C ASN A 71 -10.87 9.04 -0.75
N GLY A 72 -11.44 10.08 -0.13
CA GLY A 72 -10.74 10.86 0.90
C GLY A 72 -10.34 10.02 2.12
N ALA A 73 -11.18 9.08 2.54
CA ALA A 73 -10.87 8.14 3.61
C ALA A 73 -9.73 7.18 3.22
N GLN A 74 -9.78 6.61 2.02
CA GLN A 74 -8.70 5.78 1.48
C GLN A 74 -7.37 6.54 1.42
N SER A 75 -7.36 7.77 0.90
CA SER A 75 -6.15 8.60 0.83
C SER A 75 -5.61 9.00 2.21
N SER A 76 -6.47 9.15 3.22
CA SER A 76 -6.03 9.38 4.59
C SER A 76 -5.26 8.18 5.15
N LEU A 77 -5.74 6.97 4.88
CA LEU A 77 -5.02 5.76 5.24
C LEU A 77 -3.77 5.54 4.38
N ASN A 78 -3.75 6.02 3.13
CA ASN A 78 -2.53 6.06 2.30
C ASN A 78 -1.41 6.88 2.97
N VAL A 79 -1.74 7.99 3.64
CA VAL A 79 -0.72 8.76 4.40
C VAL A 79 -0.16 7.94 5.56
N ILE A 80 -1.02 7.32 6.36
CA ILE A 80 -0.60 6.51 7.52
C ILE A 80 0.28 5.34 7.06
N GLU A 81 -0.17 4.60 6.06
CA GLU A 81 0.58 3.52 5.43
C GLU A 81 1.94 3.99 4.91
N THR A 82 1.97 5.11 4.19
CA THR A 82 3.20 5.71 3.65
C THR A 82 4.19 6.01 4.77
N LEU A 83 3.72 6.61 5.88
CA LEU A 83 4.56 6.90 7.05
C LEU A 83 5.12 5.62 7.70
N MET A 84 4.31 4.56 7.77
CA MET A 84 4.76 3.26 8.30
C MET A 84 5.82 2.62 7.40
N TYR A 85 5.63 2.63 6.08
CA TYR A 85 6.63 2.14 5.13
C TYR A 85 7.91 2.97 5.13
N LEU A 86 7.82 4.30 5.27
CA LEU A 86 8.98 5.16 5.45
C LEU A 86 9.71 4.83 6.75
N TYR A 87 9.00 4.64 7.86
CA TYR A 87 9.60 4.21 9.13
C TYR A 87 10.34 2.88 8.97
N TYR A 88 9.72 1.89 8.32
CA TYR A 88 10.35 0.61 8.01
C TYR A 88 11.62 0.78 7.18
N ALA A 89 11.53 1.48 6.05
CA ALA A 89 12.64 1.68 5.12
C ALA A 89 13.80 2.45 5.75
N LEU A 90 13.51 3.51 6.50
CA LEU A 90 14.53 4.30 7.20
C LEU A 90 15.18 3.50 8.33
N THR A 91 14.40 2.77 9.12
CA THR A 91 14.95 1.91 10.18
C THR A 91 15.87 0.84 9.59
N TRP A 92 15.48 0.23 8.46
CA TRP A 92 16.35 -0.69 7.75
C TRP A 92 17.63 -0.01 7.25
N TYR A 93 17.49 1.07 6.49
CA TYR A 93 18.61 1.75 5.85
C TYR A 93 19.67 2.24 6.85
N GLN A 94 19.23 2.77 7.99
CA GLN A 94 20.11 3.32 9.02
C GLN A 94 20.78 2.27 9.91
N ASN A 95 20.23 1.05 9.99
CA ASN A 95 20.67 0.04 10.96
C ASN A 95 21.15 -1.27 10.32
N LYS A 96 21.17 -1.35 8.98
CA LYS A 96 21.67 -2.53 8.27
C LYS A 96 23.19 -2.65 8.40
N ASP A 97 23.66 -3.88 8.62
CA ASP A 97 25.07 -4.22 8.53
C ASP A 97 25.56 -4.31 7.07
N ALA A 98 26.82 -4.70 6.86
CA ALA A 98 27.41 -4.84 5.52
C ALA A 98 26.70 -5.89 4.64
N SER A 99 25.95 -6.83 5.25
CA SER A 99 25.14 -7.82 4.55
C SER A 99 23.72 -7.33 4.20
N GLY A 100 23.36 -6.11 4.62
CA GLY A 100 22.01 -5.57 4.45
C GLY A 100 21.03 -6.01 5.54
N THR A 101 21.52 -6.63 6.62
CA THR A 101 20.70 -7.23 7.68
C THR A 101 20.59 -6.30 8.88
N VAL A 102 19.39 -6.14 9.44
CA VAL A 102 19.16 -5.50 10.75
C VAL A 102 18.96 -6.58 11.80
N ARG A 103 19.40 -6.33 13.05
CA ARG A 103 19.31 -7.32 14.14
C ARG A 103 18.67 -6.74 15.41
N GLY A 104 18.19 -7.64 16.27
CA GLY A 104 17.64 -7.34 17.58
C GLY A 104 16.28 -6.64 17.54
N LYS A 105 16.00 -5.83 18.56
CA LYS A 105 14.71 -5.14 18.74
C LYS A 105 14.35 -4.27 17.53
N LYS A 106 15.32 -3.54 16.96
CA LYS A 106 15.08 -2.69 15.79
C LYS A 106 14.63 -3.48 14.56
N ALA A 107 15.21 -4.66 14.34
CA ALA A 107 14.78 -5.56 13.27
C ALA A 107 13.34 -6.03 13.47
N ALA A 108 13.00 -6.49 14.68
CA ALA A 108 11.66 -6.96 15.00
C ALA A 108 10.63 -5.84 14.85
N THR A 109 10.93 -4.63 15.35
CA THR A 109 10.03 -3.48 15.23
C THR A 109 9.86 -3.05 13.78
N ALA A 110 10.94 -2.94 13.01
CA ALA A 110 10.85 -2.59 11.59
C ALA A 110 10.00 -3.62 10.83
N ALA A 111 10.34 -4.91 10.94
CA ALA A 111 9.61 -5.98 10.29
C ALA A 111 8.11 -5.96 10.67
N LEU A 112 7.77 -5.71 11.93
CA LEU A 112 6.38 -5.66 12.39
C LEU A 112 5.63 -4.48 11.78
N VAL A 113 6.25 -3.30 11.73
CA VAL A 113 5.64 -2.12 11.10
C VAL A 113 5.47 -2.33 9.59
N GLY A 114 6.48 -2.87 8.91
CA GLY A 114 6.40 -3.19 7.48
C GLY A 114 5.32 -4.22 7.16
N TYR A 115 5.21 -5.28 7.96
CA TYR A 115 4.14 -6.29 7.87
C TYR A 115 2.76 -5.65 8.07
N THR A 116 2.61 -4.82 9.10
CA THR A 116 1.31 -4.17 9.41
C THR A 116 0.90 -3.19 8.31
N ALA A 117 1.85 -2.43 7.75
CA ALA A 117 1.60 -1.57 6.61
C ALA A 117 1.13 -2.37 5.38
N ALA A 118 1.76 -3.53 5.12
CA ALA A 118 1.35 -4.42 4.03
C ALA A 118 -0.06 -4.99 4.22
N VAL A 119 -0.41 -5.39 5.43
CA VAL A 119 -1.79 -5.82 5.76
C VAL A 119 -2.78 -4.68 5.55
N MET A 120 -2.43 -3.44 5.91
CA MET A 120 -3.26 -2.27 5.64
C MET A 120 -3.45 -2.06 4.13
N THR A 121 -2.39 -2.18 3.32
CA THR A 121 -2.47 -2.05 1.85
C THR A 121 -3.47 -3.03 1.26
N VAL A 122 -3.34 -4.31 1.64
CA VAL A 122 -4.24 -5.36 1.16
C VAL A 122 -5.66 -5.11 1.64
N SER A 123 -5.85 -4.79 2.92
CA SER A 123 -7.18 -4.58 3.53
C SER A 123 -7.93 -3.43 2.88
N LYS A 124 -7.26 -2.31 2.62
CA LYS A 124 -7.81 -1.15 1.91
C LYS A 124 -8.22 -1.48 0.48
N THR A 125 -7.36 -2.21 -0.22
CA THR A 125 -7.61 -2.61 -1.61
C THR A 125 -8.78 -3.59 -1.70
N VAL A 126 -8.88 -4.55 -0.77
CA VAL A 126 -10.05 -5.43 -0.65
C VAL A 126 -11.31 -4.63 -0.35
N LEU A 127 -11.25 -3.70 0.61
CA LEU A 127 -12.37 -2.83 0.93
C LEU A 127 -12.83 -2.02 -0.30
N TYR A 128 -11.89 -1.57 -1.14
CA TYR A 128 -12.23 -0.86 -2.36
C TYR A 128 -12.99 -1.72 -3.38
N TRP A 129 -12.55 -2.97 -3.59
CA TRP A 129 -13.29 -3.92 -4.43
C TRP A 129 -14.68 -4.25 -3.87
N LEU A 130 -14.77 -4.45 -2.55
CA LEU A 130 -16.03 -4.72 -1.87
C LEU A 130 -16.97 -3.51 -1.94
N ASN A 131 -16.45 -2.30 -1.82
CA ASN A 131 -17.24 -1.08 -1.96
C ASN A 131 -17.90 -1.02 -3.35
N GLU A 132 -17.15 -1.30 -4.41
CA GLU A 132 -17.71 -1.37 -5.77
C GLU A 132 -18.72 -2.51 -5.92
N TYR A 133 -18.44 -3.69 -5.38
CA TYR A 133 -19.41 -4.79 -5.42
C TYR A 133 -20.73 -4.43 -4.72
N HIS A 134 -20.65 -3.82 -3.53
CA HIS A 134 -21.81 -3.46 -2.73
C HIS A 134 -22.53 -2.18 -3.20
N SER A 135 -21.86 -1.34 -4.00
CA SER A 135 -22.48 -0.18 -4.65
C SER A 135 -23.12 -0.52 -6.01
N GLY A 136 -23.07 -1.78 -6.45
CA GLY A 136 -23.57 -2.19 -7.76
C GLY A 136 -22.67 -1.75 -8.91
N PHE A 137 -21.36 -1.65 -8.65
CA PHE A 137 -20.33 -1.16 -9.55
C PHE A 137 -20.59 0.27 -10.04
N ASP A 138 -21.09 1.12 -9.14
CA ASP A 138 -21.55 2.47 -9.47
C ASP A 138 -20.45 3.34 -10.12
N ASN A 139 -19.18 3.13 -9.75
CA ASN A 139 -18.08 3.94 -10.27
C ASN A 139 -17.36 3.35 -11.47
N ILE A 140 -17.47 2.04 -11.70
CA ILE A 140 -16.68 1.34 -12.73
C ILE A 140 -17.52 0.57 -13.75
N GLY A 141 -18.82 0.37 -13.50
CA GLY A 141 -19.70 -0.50 -14.29
C GLY A 141 -20.02 0.03 -15.69
N HIS A 142 -19.77 1.31 -15.96
CA HIS A 142 -19.95 1.91 -17.29
C HIS A 142 -18.83 1.55 -18.28
N ASN A 143 -17.72 0.98 -17.82
CA ASN A 143 -16.60 0.63 -18.68
C ASN A 143 -16.88 -0.64 -19.49
N ASN A 144 -16.36 -0.67 -20.72
CA ASN A 144 -16.21 -1.95 -21.42
C ASN A 144 -15.19 -2.84 -20.69
N TRP A 145 -15.31 -4.16 -20.88
CA TRP A 145 -14.47 -5.14 -20.21
C TRP A 145 -12.97 -4.91 -20.39
N PHE A 146 -12.52 -4.54 -21.60
CA PHE A 146 -11.10 -4.32 -21.88
C PHE A 146 -10.54 -3.14 -21.06
N ARG A 147 -11.24 -2.00 -21.07
CA ARG A 147 -10.87 -0.80 -20.32
C ARG A 147 -10.83 -1.10 -18.82
N LEU A 148 -11.87 -1.77 -18.30
CA LEU A 148 -11.97 -2.16 -16.90
C LEU A 148 -10.81 -3.10 -16.49
N PHE A 149 -10.53 -4.13 -17.30
CA PHE A 149 -9.52 -5.12 -16.97
C PHE A 149 -8.11 -4.50 -16.89
N PHE A 150 -7.72 -3.71 -17.88
CA PHE A 150 -6.36 -3.16 -17.93
C PHE A 150 -6.16 -1.93 -17.05
N LEU A 151 -7.18 -1.09 -16.87
CA LEU A 151 -7.02 0.19 -16.16
C LEU A 151 -7.54 0.17 -14.72
N TRP A 152 -8.29 -0.88 -14.33
CA TRP A 152 -8.81 -1.01 -12.97
C TRP A 152 -8.40 -2.34 -12.32
N VAL A 153 -8.68 -3.48 -12.96
CA VAL A 153 -8.42 -4.80 -12.36
C VAL A 153 -6.92 -5.05 -12.16
N ILE A 154 -6.11 -4.94 -13.22
CA ILE A 154 -4.67 -5.23 -13.14
C ILE A 154 -3.95 -4.32 -12.14
N PRO A 155 -4.14 -2.98 -12.18
CA PRO A 155 -3.52 -2.11 -11.20
C PRO A 155 -3.91 -2.51 -9.77
N ASN A 156 -5.20 -2.60 -9.44
CA ASN A 156 -5.59 -2.93 -8.08
C ASN A 156 -5.15 -4.35 -7.65
N ALA A 157 -5.14 -5.33 -8.56
CA ALA A 157 -4.65 -6.68 -8.26
C ALA A 157 -3.17 -6.69 -7.88
N ALA A 158 -2.33 -5.83 -8.48
CA ALA A 158 -0.93 -5.72 -8.10
C ALA A 158 -0.78 -5.25 -6.62
N TRP A 159 -1.69 -4.41 -6.11
CA TRP A 159 -1.66 -3.93 -4.72
C TRP A 159 -2.19 -4.98 -3.73
N LEU A 160 -2.77 -6.07 -4.22
CA LEU A 160 -3.06 -7.26 -3.42
C LEU A 160 -1.85 -8.21 -3.43
N ILE A 161 -1.32 -8.52 -4.62
CA ILE A 161 -0.34 -9.59 -4.80
C ILE A 161 1.03 -9.19 -4.24
N PHE A 162 1.56 -8.01 -4.61
CA PHE A 162 2.91 -7.60 -4.23
C PHE A 162 3.12 -7.50 -2.71
N PRO A 163 2.30 -6.75 -1.94
CA PRO A 163 2.49 -6.67 -0.49
C PRO A 163 2.27 -8.03 0.19
N THR A 164 1.33 -8.85 -0.32
CA THR A 164 1.11 -10.21 0.20
C THR A 164 2.36 -11.09 0.06
N VAL A 165 2.95 -11.14 -1.13
CA VAL A 165 4.08 -12.04 -1.40
C VAL A 165 5.39 -11.49 -0.81
N THR A 166 5.66 -10.19 -0.97
CA THR A 166 6.97 -9.62 -0.65
C THR A 166 7.15 -9.31 0.84
N LEU A 167 6.08 -8.84 1.50
CA LEU A 167 6.13 -8.36 2.89
C LEU A 167 5.37 -9.30 3.82
N ILE A 168 4.09 -9.58 3.57
CA ILE A 168 3.26 -10.38 4.49
C ILE A 168 3.84 -11.78 4.63
N TRP A 169 3.98 -12.51 3.53
CA TRP A 169 4.51 -13.88 3.57
C TRP A 169 5.96 -13.89 4.07
N GLY A 170 6.86 -13.15 3.43
CA GLY A 170 8.28 -13.15 3.79
C GLY A 170 8.55 -12.81 5.27
N ILE A 171 7.92 -11.77 5.81
CA ILE A 171 8.11 -11.38 7.21
C ILE A 171 7.37 -12.32 8.17
N SER A 172 6.22 -12.88 7.78
CA SER A 172 5.48 -13.81 8.65
C SER A 172 6.30 -15.06 8.97
N GLU A 173 7.07 -15.59 8.01
CA GLU A 173 7.94 -16.74 8.26
C GLU A 173 9.05 -16.39 9.26
N GLU A 174 9.66 -15.21 9.16
CA GLU A 174 10.65 -14.74 10.13
C GLU A 174 10.04 -14.66 11.54
N PHE A 175 8.82 -14.13 11.68
CA PHE A 175 8.12 -14.07 12.96
C PHE A 175 7.78 -15.44 13.52
N VAL A 176 7.19 -16.32 12.70
CA VAL A 176 6.81 -17.67 13.13
C VAL A 176 8.05 -18.45 13.57
N ASN A 177 9.14 -18.39 12.80
CA ASN A 177 10.39 -19.05 13.16
C ASN A 177 10.99 -18.52 14.46
N ALA A 178 10.94 -17.20 14.67
CA ALA A 178 11.43 -16.59 15.90
C ALA A 178 10.61 -17.00 17.13
N LEU A 179 9.27 -17.03 17.02
CA LEU A 179 8.36 -17.39 18.11
C LEU A 179 8.36 -18.90 18.41
N ALA A 180 8.41 -19.74 17.39
CA ALA A 180 8.52 -21.19 17.55
C ALA A 180 9.90 -21.58 18.11
N GLY A 181 10.96 -20.92 17.62
CA GLY A 181 12.33 -21.14 18.08
C GLY A 181 12.58 -20.69 19.53
N SER A 182 11.94 -19.60 19.98
CA SER A 182 11.97 -19.22 21.40
C SER A 182 11.25 -20.24 22.29
N SER A 183 10.13 -20.78 21.81
CA SER A 183 9.34 -21.79 22.55
C SER A 183 10.11 -23.10 22.75
N ALA A 184 10.93 -23.52 21.79
CA ALA A 184 11.75 -24.72 21.90
C ALA A 184 12.99 -24.54 22.80
N ALA A 185 13.49 -23.32 22.98
CA ALA A 185 14.59 -23.03 23.88
C ALA A 185 14.14 -23.04 25.35
N ASP A 186 12.96 -22.47 25.64
CA ASP A 186 12.39 -22.42 27.00
C ASP A 186 11.92 -23.80 27.50
N ALA A 187 11.59 -24.72 26.60
CA ALA A 187 11.23 -26.10 26.94
C ALA A 187 12.43 -26.98 27.30
N LYS A 188 13.66 -26.61 26.93
CA LYS A 188 14.89 -27.36 27.25
C LYS A 188 15.57 -26.91 28.56
N THR A 189 15.10 -25.81 29.15
CA THR A 189 15.61 -25.23 30.39
C THR A 189 14.70 -25.49 31.60
N LYS A 190 13.61 -26.25 31.42
CA LYS A 190 12.79 -26.82 32.48
C LYS A 190 13.02 -28.32 32.59
#